data_AF-A0A938AGS5-F1
#
_entry.id   AF-A0A938AGS5-F1
#
_cell.length_a   1.000
_cell.length_b   1.000
_cell.length_c   1.000
_cell.angle_alpha   90.00
_cell.angle_beta   90.00
_cell.angle_gamma   90.00
#
_symmetry.space_group_name_H-M   'P 1'
#
loop_
_entity.id
_entity.type
_entity.pdbx_description
1 polymer ?
#
loop_
_entity_poly.entity_id
_entity_poly.type
_entity_poly.pdbx_seq_one_letter_code
_entity_poly.pdbx_strand_id
1 'polypeptide(L)'
;MIALELLTRDYLGNFAFRWLHVVAGVCWIGLLYYFNLVQVPGLAGYGDEGKARNITIDQIARRALWWFRWAAIATLVTGILITGLVENYFENFMGEGSSAGIGHNVAISVGMVLGILMAANVWMIIWKNQKVVLANAANVLAGKEADPSAAAAGRKALLASRQNFIFSFSMLFYMVGAAHFYSGAFGDATSSNAWTFFIVSVVIIAVLQINALGLLGGTAATNKLLWPYESHKNALIAGGVLWLVLWLLSEFLLA
;
A
#
# COMPACT_ATOMS: atom_id res chain seq x y z
N MET A 1 4.67 -40.24 -4.38
CA MET A 1 5.59 -39.57 -3.44
C MET A 1 5.69 -38.07 -3.69
N ILE A 2 5.89 -37.60 -4.93
CA ILE A 2 6.07 -36.15 -5.24
C ILE A 2 4.85 -35.26 -4.90
N ALA A 3 3.61 -35.75 -5.07
CA ALA A 3 2.42 -34.94 -4.80
C ALA A 3 2.19 -34.61 -3.31
N LEU A 4 2.74 -35.41 -2.39
CA LEU A 4 2.56 -35.20 -0.95
C LEU A 4 3.53 -34.13 -0.41
N GLU A 5 4.70 -33.98 -1.03
CA GLU A 5 5.71 -32.97 -0.65
C GLU A 5 5.25 -31.54 -0.95
N LEU A 6 4.53 -31.34 -2.06
CA LEU A 6 3.97 -30.04 -2.50
C LEU A 6 2.84 -29.50 -1.60
N LEU A 7 2.29 -30.32 -0.72
CA LEU A 7 1.22 -29.94 0.21
C LEU A 7 1.69 -29.93 1.67
N THR A 8 2.99 -30.12 1.92
CA THR A 8 3.54 -30.00 3.27
C THR A 8 3.40 -28.56 3.78
N ARG A 9 3.19 -28.41 5.10
CA ARG A 9 3.09 -27.10 5.75
C ARG A 9 4.33 -26.24 5.48
N ASP A 10 5.50 -26.88 5.48
CA ASP A 10 6.79 -26.23 5.20
C ASP A 10 6.83 -25.68 3.77
N TYR A 11 6.61 -26.51 2.74
CA TYR A 11 6.60 -26.05 1.36
C TYR A 11 5.55 -24.96 1.10
N LEU A 12 4.34 -25.16 1.63
CA LEU A 12 3.25 -24.19 1.45
C LEU A 12 3.57 -22.84 2.07
N GLY A 13 4.02 -22.82 3.33
CA GLY A 13 4.32 -21.59 4.07
C GLY A 13 5.62 -20.92 3.62
N ASN A 14 6.71 -21.68 3.51
CA ASN A 14 8.04 -21.13 3.23
C ASN A 14 8.28 -20.82 1.75
N PHE A 15 7.56 -21.45 0.82
CA PHE A 15 7.75 -21.19 -0.60
C PHE A 15 6.47 -20.79 -1.33
N ALA A 16 5.45 -21.66 -1.38
CA ALA A 16 4.31 -21.46 -2.29
C ALA A 16 3.53 -20.18 -2.00
N PHE A 17 3.16 -19.93 -0.74
CA PHE A 17 2.44 -18.72 -0.38
C PHE A 17 3.29 -17.46 -0.46
N ARG A 18 4.62 -17.53 -0.23
CA ARG A 18 5.53 -16.40 -0.47
C ARG A 18 5.59 -16.04 -1.95
N TRP A 19 5.71 -17.04 -2.83
CA TRP A 19 5.68 -16.82 -4.27
C TRP A 19 4.35 -16.20 -4.72
N LEU A 20 3.21 -16.76 -4.28
CA LEU A 20 1.89 -16.20 -4.56
C LEU A 20 1.72 -14.77 -4.02
N HIS A 21 2.25 -14.50 -2.82
CA HIS A 21 2.24 -13.17 -2.21
C HIS A 21 2.99 -12.16 -3.08
N VAL A 22 4.17 -12.53 -3.57
CA VAL A 22 4.97 -11.67 -4.47
C VAL A 22 4.24 -11.44 -5.79
N VAL A 23 3.70 -12.50 -6.43
CA VAL A 23 2.96 -12.36 -7.71
C VAL A 23 1.74 -11.46 -7.55
N ALA A 24 0.95 -11.66 -6.49
CA ALA A 24 -0.19 -10.81 -6.16
C ALA A 24 0.25 -9.37 -5.86
N GLY A 25 1.35 -9.20 -5.12
CA GLY A 25 1.95 -7.91 -4.79
C GLY A 25 2.41 -7.14 -6.02
N VAL A 26 3.03 -7.81 -7.00
CA VAL A 26 3.42 -7.21 -8.28
C VAL A 26 2.20 -6.67 -9.03
N CYS A 27 1.12 -7.46 -9.11
CA CYS A 27 -0.12 -6.99 -9.74
C CYS A 27 -0.73 -5.80 -8.98
N TRP A 28 -0.80 -5.88 -7.65
CA TRP A 28 -1.39 -4.84 -6.83
C TRP A 28 -0.61 -3.52 -6.89
N ILE A 29 0.67 -3.56 -6.56
CA ILE A 29 1.53 -2.38 -6.51
C ILE A 29 1.85 -1.88 -7.91
N GLY A 30 1.98 -2.76 -8.91
CA GLY A 30 2.10 -2.36 -10.31
C GLY A 30 0.90 -1.52 -10.79
N LEU A 31 -0.33 -1.95 -10.47
CA LEU A 31 -1.53 -1.18 -10.79
C LEU A 31 -1.62 0.13 -10.00
N LEU A 32 -1.17 0.15 -8.74
CA LEU A 32 -1.05 1.39 -7.96
C LEU A 32 -0.16 2.42 -8.68
N TYR A 33 0.99 2.00 -9.18
CA TYR A 33 1.94 2.85 -9.90
C TYR A 33 1.36 3.27 -11.24
N TYR A 34 0.72 2.36 -11.97
CA TYR A 34 -0.02 2.68 -13.20
C TYR A 34 -1.06 3.78 -12.95
N PHE A 35 -1.90 3.68 -11.91
CA PHE A 35 -2.89 4.71 -11.62
C PHE A 35 -2.24 6.06 -11.31
N ASN A 36 -1.18 6.04 -10.52
CA ASN A 36 -0.58 7.25 -9.99
C ASN A 36 0.28 7.99 -11.03
N LEU A 37 1.07 7.26 -11.82
CA LEU A 37 2.07 7.81 -12.74
C LEU A 37 1.60 7.87 -14.19
N VAL A 38 0.64 7.03 -14.59
CA VAL A 38 0.21 6.89 -15.99
C VAL A 38 -1.24 7.33 -16.16
N GLN A 39 -2.19 6.64 -15.52
CA GLN A 39 -3.62 6.84 -15.80
C GLN A 39 -4.11 8.22 -15.38
N VAL A 40 -3.85 8.67 -14.13
CA VAL A 40 -4.36 9.96 -13.67
C VAL A 40 -3.77 11.13 -14.46
N PRO A 41 -2.44 11.20 -14.71
CA PRO A 41 -1.87 12.22 -15.59
C PRO A 41 -2.40 12.14 -17.03
N GLY A 42 -2.53 10.94 -17.59
CA GLY A 42 -3.11 10.75 -18.93
C GLY A 42 -4.57 11.21 -19.02
N LEU A 43 -5.38 10.94 -17.99
CA LEU A 43 -6.77 11.40 -17.92
C LEU A 43 -6.89 12.93 -17.87
N ALA A 44 -5.93 13.62 -17.23
CA ALA A 44 -5.85 15.08 -17.21
C ALA A 44 -5.47 15.66 -18.58
N GLY A 45 -4.70 14.93 -19.38
CA GLY A 45 -4.27 15.33 -20.72
C GLY A 45 -5.38 15.39 -21.78
N TYR A 46 -6.55 14.78 -21.54
CA TYR A 46 -7.69 14.85 -22.47
C TYR A 46 -8.29 16.25 -22.62
N GLY A 47 -8.01 17.19 -21.71
CA GLY A 47 -8.59 18.54 -21.75
C GLY A 47 -10.12 18.52 -21.83
N ASP A 48 -10.66 19.13 -22.88
CA ASP A 48 -12.10 19.27 -23.12
C ASP A 48 -12.74 18.02 -23.76
N GLU A 49 -11.97 16.98 -24.09
CA GLU A 49 -12.49 15.73 -24.65
C GLU A 49 -13.13 14.81 -23.59
N GLY A 50 -14.19 15.31 -22.95
CA GLY A 50 -14.89 14.62 -21.86
C GLY A 50 -15.44 13.23 -22.25
N LYS A 51 -15.85 13.05 -23.52
CA LYS A 51 -16.35 11.75 -24.02
C LYS A 51 -15.23 10.70 -24.05
N ALA A 52 -14.07 11.01 -24.62
CA ALA A 52 -12.94 10.08 -24.70
C ALA A 52 -12.40 9.73 -23.30
N ARG A 53 -12.34 10.73 -22.40
CA ARG A 53 -12.01 10.54 -20.99
C ARG A 53 -12.97 9.56 -20.31
N ASN A 54 -14.28 9.72 -20.50
CA ASN A 54 -15.28 8.85 -19.88
C ASN A 54 -15.24 7.42 -20.46
N ILE A 55 -14.97 7.25 -21.76
CA ILE A 55 -14.75 5.92 -22.36
C ILE A 55 -13.55 5.23 -21.70
N THR A 56 -12.45 5.95 -21.49
CA THR A 56 -11.25 5.42 -20.81
C THR A 56 -11.57 4.99 -19.38
N ILE A 57 -12.33 5.80 -18.64
CA ILE A 57 -12.76 5.46 -17.27
C ILE A 57 -13.63 4.20 -17.27
N ASP A 58 -14.63 4.11 -18.16
CA ASP A 58 -15.55 2.99 -18.18
C ASP A 58 -14.91 1.69 -18.67
N GLN A 59 -14.03 1.75 -19.66
CA GLN A 59 -13.42 0.56 -20.26
C GLN A 59 -12.12 0.15 -19.57
N ILE A 60 -11.19 1.07 -19.36
CA ILE A 60 -9.85 0.75 -18.86
C ILE A 60 -9.83 0.82 -17.33
N ALA A 61 -10.22 1.95 -16.74
CA ALA A 61 -10.11 2.13 -15.29
C ALA A 61 -10.99 1.13 -14.52
N ARG A 62 -12.20 0.81 -15.03
CA ARG A 62 -13.08 -0.21 -14.43
C ARG A 62 -12.39 -1.58 -14.30
N ARG A 63 -11.73 -2.05 -15.36
CA ARG A 63 -11.02 -3.34 -15.38
C ARG A 63 -9.77 -3.30 -14.48
N ALA A 64 -8.98 -2.24 -14.59
CA ALA A 64 -7.80 -2.05 -13.75
C ALA A 64 -8.15 -2.02 -12.26
N LEU A 65 -9.23 -1.32 -11.88
CA LEU A 65 -9.69 -1.25 -10.48
C LEU A 65 -10.18 -2.60 -9.95
N TRP A 66 -10.73 -3.45 -10.82
CA TRP A 66 -11.13 -4.81 -10.44
C TRP A 66 -9.92 -5.68 -10.09
N TRP A 67 -8.86 -5.64 -10.91
CA TRP A 67 -7.63 -6.36 -10.63
C TRP A 67 -6.93 -5.80 -9.39
N PHE A 68 -6.86 -4.47 -9.29
CA PHE A 68 -6.22 -3.78 -8.18
C PHE A 68 -6.80 -4.19 -6.82
N ARG A 69 -8.13 -4.21 -6.68
CA ARG A 69 -8.80 -4.54 -5.41
C ARG A 69 -8.60 -6.00 -5.01
N TRP A 70 -8.67 -6.93 -5.96
CA TRP A 70 -8.54 -8.35 -5.65
C TRP A 70 -7.08 -8.77 -5.48
N ALA A 71 -6.15 -8.15 -6.20
CA ALA A 71 -4.73 -8.32 -5.97
C ALA A 71 -4.33 -7.85 -4.56
N ALA A 72 -4.92 -6.76 -4.05
CA ALA A 72 -4.72 -6.33 -2.67
C ALA A 72 -5.16 -7.38 -1.63
N ILE A 73 -6.35 -7.98 -1.82
CA ILE A 73 -6.83 -9.05 -0.93
C ILE A 73 -5.98 -10.30 -1.07
N ALA A 74 -5.65 -10.72 -2.29
CA ALA A 74 -4.81 -11.89 -2.53
C ALA A 74 -3.44 -11.73 -1.85
N THR A 75 -2.84 -10.54 -1.93
CA THR A 75 -1.59 -10.22 -1.22
C THR A 75 -1.76 -10.31 0.29
N LEU A 76 -2.80 -9.70 0.87
CA LEU A 76 -3.04 -9.79 2.32
C LEU A 76 -3.30 -11.21 2.79
N VAL A 77 -4.17 -11.96 2.11
CA VAL A 77 -4.55 -13.32 2.50
C VAL A 77 -3.33 -14.23 2.44
N THR A 78 -2.56 -14.19 1.36
CA THR A 78 -1.32 -14.97 1.26
C THR A 78 -0.30 -14.55 2.31
N GLY A 79 -0.23 -13.25 2.65
CA GLY A 79 0.61 -12.74 3.74
C GLY A 79 0.23 -13.34 5.10
N ILE A 80 -1.06 -13.33 5.44
CA ILE A 80 -1.58 -13.92 6.68
C ILE A 80 -1.39 -15.44 6.70
N LEU A 81 -1.53 -16.11 5.55
CA LEU A 81 -1.29 -17.54 5.45
C LEU A 81 0.18 -17.89 5.69
N ILE A 82 1.13 -17.07 5.23
CA ILE A 82 2.56 -17.25 5.55
C ILE A 82 2.75 -17.22 7.07
N THR A 83 2.20 -16.21 7.76
CA THR A 83 2.40 -16.08 9.21
C THR A 83 1.71 -17.16 10.04
N GLY A 84 0.63 -17.77 9.52
CA GLY A 84 -0.05 -18.90 10.17
C GLY A 84 0.57 -20.27 9.87
N LEU A 85 1.20 -20.43 8.70
CA LEU A 85 1.73 -21.71 8.24
C LEU A 85 3.21 -21.89 8.54
N VAL A 86 4.01 -20.84 8.58
CA VAL A 86 5.40 -20.93 9.02
C VAL A 86 5.40 -21.25 10.52
N GLU A 87 6.11 -22.32 10.88
CA GLU A 87 6.18 -22.78 12.27
C GLU A 87 6.84 -21.71 13.14
N ASN A 88 6.25 -21.47 14.32
CA ASN A 88 6.75 -20.54 15.32
C ASN A 88 7.00 -19.12 14.82
N TYR A 89 6.28 -18.68 13.77
CA TYR A 89 6.49 -17.37 13.13
C TYR A 89 6.45 -16.21 14.13
N PHE A 90 5.55 -16.27 15.12
CA PHE A 90 5.38 -15.22 16.14
C PHE A 90 6.02 -15.57 17.50
N GLU A 91 6.68 -16.72 17.62
CA GLU A 91 7.32 -17.11 18.87
C GLU A 91 8.49 -16.16 19.16
N ASN A 92 8.48 -15.53 20.34
CA ASN A 92 9.48 -14.53 20.76
C ASN A 92 9.77 -13.46 19.68
N PHE A 93 8.74 -13.08 18.91
CA PHE A 93 8.91 -12.31 17.67
C PHE A 93 9.73 -11.02 17.82
N MET A 94 9.55 -10.28 18.91
CA MET A 94 10.32 -9.06 19.21
C MET A 94 11.05 -9.22 20.55
N GLY A 95 11.42 -10.43 20.90
CA GLY A 95 12.01 -10.81 22.18
C GLY A 95 13.30 -11.59 22.02
N GLU A 96 13.99 -11.81 23.14
CA GLU A 96 15.16 -12.69 23.18
C GLU A 96 14.77 -14.12 22.74
N GLY A 97 15.63 -14.76 21.95
CA GLY A 97 15.35 -16.07 21.38
C GLY A 97 14.51 -16.05 20.10
N SER A 98 14.30 -14.88 19.49
CA SER A 98 13.67 -14.76 18.17
C SER A 98 14.44 -15.54 17.09
N SER A 99 13.75 -16.43 16.36
CA SER A 99 14.37 -17.31 15.35
C SER A 99 14.88 -16.58 14.11
N ALA A 100 14.21 -15.50 13.68
CA ALA A 100 14.59 -14.70 12.51
C ALA A 100 15.47 -13.48 12.85
N GLY A 101 15.58 -13.17 14.15
CA GLY A 101 16.25 -11.96 14.66
C GLY A 101 15.30 -10.76 14.79
N ILE A 102 15.56 -9.93 15.81
CA ILE A 102 14.72 -8.79 16.17
C ILE A 102 14.71 -7.73 15.05
N GLY A 103 15.87 -7.47 14.42
CA GLY A 103 15.98 -6.55 13.28
C GLY A 103 15.09 -6.96 12.09
N HIS A 104 15.08 -8.24 11.72
CA HIS A 104 14.16 -8.77 10.71
C HIS A 104 12.69 -8.53 11.11
N ASN A 105 12.34 -8.89 12.34
CA ASN A 105 10.95 -8.90 12.79
C ASN A 105 10.36 -7.49 12.93
N VAL A 106 11.16 -6.51 13.33
CA VAL A 106 10.69 -5.12 13.35
C VAL A 106 10.52 -4.56 11.95
N ALA A 107 11.44 -4.86 11.03
CA ALA A 107 11.36 -4.44 9.64
C ALA A 107 10.11 -4.99 8.96
N ILE A 108 9.86 -6.31 9.06
CA ILE A 108 8.68 -6.93 8.47
C ILE A 108 7.39 -6.37 9.10
N SER A 109 7.39 -6.06 10.41
CA SER A 109 6.24 -5.46 11.09
C SER A 109 5.86 -4.09 10.52
N VAL A 110 6.85 -3.22 10.28
CA VAL A 110 6.61 -1.90 9.66
C VAL A 110 6.05 -2.07 8.25
N GLY A 111 6.63 -2.96 7.46
CA GLY A 111 6.11 -3.32 6.14
C GLY A 111 4.66 -3.83 6.20
N MET A 112 4.33 -4.69 7.16
CA MET A 112 3.00 -5.29 7.32
C MET A 112 1.96 -4.23 7.65
N VAL A 113 2.25 -3.32 8.58
CA VAL A 113 1.34 -2.21 8.93
C VAL A 113 1.05 -1.34 7.72
N LEU A 114 2.08 -0.94 6.97
CA LEU A 114 1.91 -0.16 5.74
C LEU A 114 1.04 -0.91 4.74
N GLY A 115 1.33 -2.19 4.48
CA GLY A 115 0.55 -3.02 3.55
C GLY A 115 -0.91 -3.18 3.96
N ILE A 116 -1.19 -3.45 5.24
CA ILE A 116 -2.56 -3.60 5.76
C ILE A 116 -3.33 -2.29 5.63
N LEU A 117 -2.74 -1.16 6.03
CA LEU A 117 -3.36 0.16 5.88
C LEU A 117 -3.64 0.48 4.40
N MET A 118 -2.69 0.17 3.52
CA MET A 118 -2.86 0.37 2.08
C MET A 118 -4.01 -0.45 1.53
N ALA A 119 -4.13 -1.73 1.88
CA ALA A 119 -5.25 -2.57 1.45
C ALA A 119 -6.59 -2.10 2.03
N ALA A 120 -6.60 -1.63 3.28
CA ALA A 120 -7.77 -1.00 3.88
C ALA A 120 -8.20 0.25 3.08
N ASN A 121 -7.26 1.11 2.66
CA ASN A 121 -7.54 2.25 1.78
C ASN A 121 -8.17 1.79 0.45
N VAL A 122 -7.68 0.71 -0.15
CA VAL A 122 -8.22 0.17 -1.42
C VAL A 122 -9.69 -0.15 -1.30
N TRP A 123 -10.08 -0.93 -0.28
CA TRP A 123 -11.46 -1.41 -0.16
C TRP A 123 -12.40 -0.44 0.52
N MET A 124 -11.93 0.22 1.57
CA MET A 124 -12.79 1.03 2.43
C MET A 124 -12.99 2.45 1.90
N ILE A 125 -12.09 2.93 1.03
CA ILE A 125 -12.10 4.32 0.57
C ILE A 125 -12.08 4.39 -0.96
N ILE A 126 -11.01 3.89 -1.58
CA ILE A 126 -10.80 4.02 -3.03
C ILE A 126 -11.97 3.37 -3.77
N TRP A 127 -12.27 2.10 -3.49
CA TRP A 127 -13.34 1.39 -4.18
C TRP A 127 -14.72 2.02 -3.96
N LYS A 128 -15.07 2.41 -2.73
CA LYS A 128 -16.37 3.02 -2.43
C LYS A 128 -16.61 4.29 -3.26
N ASN A 129 -15.60 5.15 -3.34
CA ASN A 129 -15.67 6.39 -4.09
C ASN A 129 -15.54 6.17 -5.62
N GLN A 130 -14.70 5.23 -6.06
CA GLN A 130 -14.55 4.90 -7.48
C GLN A 130 -15.83 4.32 -8.08
N LYS A 131 -16.67 3.62 -7.31
CA LYS A 131 -18.00 3.21 -7.80
C LYS A 131 -18.84 4.39 -8.29
N VAL A 132 -18.80 5.52 -7.56
CA VAL A 132 -19.52 6.75 -7.95
C VAL A 132 -18.94 7.33 -9.24
N VAL A 133 -17.61 7.43 -9.32
CA VAL A 133 -16.91 7.94 -10.52
C VAL A 133 -17.20 7.08 -11.75
N LEU A 134 -17.14 5.75 -11.61
CA LEU A 134 -17.42 4.79 -12.69
C LEU A 134 -18.90 4.82 -13.12
N ALA A 135 -19.82 4.95 -12.17
CA ALA A 135 -21.24 5.08 -12.48
C ALA A 135 -21.53 6.41 -13.21
N ASN A 136 -20.91 7.51 -12.76
CA ASN A 136 -21.02 8.81 -13.42
C ASN A 136 -20.50 8.76 -14.87
N ALA A 137 -19.33 8.16 -15.10
CA ALA A 137 -18.79 8.01 -16.45
C ALA A 137 -19.76 7.25 -17.38
N ALA A 138 -20.35 6.15 -16.92
CA ALA A 138 -21.34 5.40 -17.68
C ALA A 138 -22.64 6.20 -17.92
N ASN A 139 -23.12 6.95 -16.93
CA ASN A 139 -24.32 7.80 -17.06
C ASN A 139 -24.13 8.89 -18.11
N VAL A 140 -23.00 9.61 -18.06
CA VAL A 140 -22.69 10.67 -19.02
C VAL A 140 -22.54 10.10 -20.44
N LEU A 141 -21.93 8.92 -20.60
CA LEU A 141 -21.85 8.25 -21.90
C LEU A 141 -23.22 7.83 -22.45
N ALA A 142 -24.18 7.53 -21.57
CA ALA A 142 -25.55 7.20 -21.93
C ALA A 142 -26.44 8.45 -22.15
N GLY A 143 -25.88 9.66 -22.13
CA GLY A 143 -26.62 10.91 -22.31
C GLY A 143 -27.44 11.35 -21.11
N LYS A 144 -27.19 10.78 -19.91
CA LYS A 144 -27.83 11.18 -18.66
C LYS A 144 -27.06 12.32 -17.99
N GLU A 145 -27.71 13.00 -17.05
CA GLU A 145 -27.08 14.04 -16.24
C GLU A 145 -25.90 13.50 -15.42
N ALA A 146 -24.90 14.36 -15.22
CA ALA A 146 -23.72 14.06 -14.43
C ALA A 146 -24.05 14.08 -12.93
N ASP A 147 -23.47 13.15 -12.18
CA ASP A 147 -23.62 13.08 -10.72
C ASP A 147 -22.80 14.22 -10.06
N PRO A 148 -23.44 15.14 -9.32
CA PRO A 148 -22.76 16.26 -8.67
C PRO A 148 -21.75 15.81 -7.59
N SER A 149 -21.92 14.61 -7.04
CA SER A 149 -21.02 14.04 -6.02
C SER A 149 -19.75 13.41 -6.60
N ALA A 150 -19.71 13.15 -7.92
CA ALA A 150 -18.63 12.41 -8.56
C ALA A 150 -17.26 13.08 -8.40
N ALA A 151 -17.19 14.41 -8.47
CA ALA A 151 -15.94 15.16 -8.29
C ALA A 151 -15.38 15.00 -6.86
N ALA A 152 -16.24 15.13 -5.85
CA ALA A 152 -15.86 14.96 -4.45
C ALA A 152 -15.44 13.51 -4.14
N ALA A 153 -16.15 12.54 -4.70
CA ALA A 153 -15.78 11.13 -4.59
C ALA A 153 -14.41 10.85 -5.25
N GLY A 154 -14.21 11.34 -6.49
CA GLY A 154 -12.94 11.23 -7.20
C GLY A 154 -11.77 11.83 -6.41
N ARG A 155 -11.98 12.99 -5.78
CA ARG A 155 -10.98 13.63 -4.91
C ARG A 155 -10.60 12.75 -3.72
N LYS A 156 -11.57 12.19 -2.99
CA LYS A 156 -11.30 11.29 -1.85
C LYS A 156 -10.55 10.02 -2.28
N ALA A 157 -10.95 9.43 -3.42
CA ALA A 157 -10.26 8.26 -3.97
C ALA A 157 -8.81 8.59 -4.38
N LEU A 158 -8.59 9.77 -4.98
CA LEU A 158 -7.27 10.21 -5.41
C LEU A 158 -6.32 10.42 -4.22
N LEU A 159 -6.76 11.12 -3.17
CA LEU A 159 -5.93 11.34 -1.97
C LEU A 159 -5.50 10.02 -1.33
N ALA A 160 -6.43 9.09 -1.12
CA ALA A 160 -6.11 7.76 -0.60
C ALA A 160 -5.18 6.96 -1.52
N SER A 161 -5.36 7.06 -2.84
CA SER A 161 -4.46 6.42 -3.82
C SER A 161 -3.04 6.99 -3.77
N ARG A 162 -2.90 8.31 -3.60
CA ARG A 162 -1.61 8.99 -3.45
C ARG A 162 -0.92 8.61 -2.15
N GLN A 163 -1.68 8.50 -1.06
CA GLN A 163 -1.14 8.00 0.21
C GLN A 163 -0.63 6.56 0.09
N ASN A 164 -1.38 5.68 -0.58
CA ASN A 164 -0.90 4.34 -0.87
C ASN A 164 0.39 4.36 -1.69
N PHE A 165 0.47 5.24 -2.69
CA PHE A 165 1.67 5.40 -3.50
C PHE A 165 2.86 5.85 -2.65
N ILE A 166 2.70 6.84 -1.77
CA ILE A 166 3.72 7.28 -0.81
C ILE A 166 4.18 6.13 0.09
N PHE A 167 3.24 5.41 0.71
CA PHE A 167 3.54 4.28 1.59
C PHE A 167 4.22 3.11 0.88
N SER A 168 3.97 2.92 -0.40
CA SER A 168 4.52 1.79 -1.15
C SER A 168 6.05 1.76 -1.16
N PHE A 169 6.72 2.92 -1.11
CA PHE A 169 8.18 3.03 -1.13
C PHE A 169 8.78 2.36 0.11
N SER A 170 8.38 2.83 1.30
CA SER A 170 8.83 2.26 2.56
C SER A 170 8.34 0.83 2.73
N MET A 171 7.10 0.54 2.33
CA MET A 171 6.53 -0.81 2.45
C MET A 171 7.36 -1.84 1.69
N LEU A 172 7.65 -1.57 0.40
CA LEU A 172 8.50 -2.45 -0.40
C LEU A 172 9.91 -2.56 0.17
N PHE A 173 10.50 -1.44 0.60
CA PHE A 173 11.83 -1.43 1.20
C PHE A 173 11.92 -2.31 2.44
N TYR A 174 10.97 -2.19 3.38
CA TYR A 174 10.97 -2.99 4.61
C TYR A 174 10.64 -4.46 4.36
N MET A 175 9.74 -4.77 3.42
CA MET A 175 9.41 -6.14 3.05
C MET A 175 10.60 -6.88 2.43
N VAL A 176 11.33 -6.21 1.52
CA VAL A 176 12.55 -6.76 0.91
C VAL A 176 13.71 -6.75 1.92
N GLY A 177 13.84 -5.65 2.66
CA GLY A 177 14.90 -5.42 3.63
C GLY A 177 14.87 -6.43 4.78
N ALA A 178 13.69 -6.84 5.24
CA ALA A 178 13.56 -7.87 6.27
C ALA A 178 14.30 -9.15 5.87
N ALA A 179 14.09 -9.63 4.63
CA ALA A 179 14.68 -10.87 4.14
C ALA A 179 16.17 -10.76 3.76
N HIS A 180 16.67 -9.56 3.45
CA HIS A 180 17.98 -9.42 2.79
C HIS A 180 18.98 -8.48 3.47
N PHE A 181 18.53 -7.62 4.38
CA PHE A 181 19.36 -6.55 4.94
C PHE A 181 19.28 -6.51 6.47
N TYR A 182 18.07 -6.42 7.02
CA TYR A 182 17.87 -6.10 8.43
C TYR A 182 18.34 -7.17 9.42
N SER A 183 18.36 -8.44 9.01
CA SER A 183 18.90 -9.53 9.85
C SER A 183 20.41 -9.39 10.08
N GLY A 184 21.16 -8.97 9.05
CA GLY A 184 22.61 -8.77 9.16
C GLY A 184 23.01 -7.39 9.66
N ALA A 185 22.31 -6.34 9.21
CA ALA A 185 22.62 -4.95 9.59
C ALA A 185 22.29 -4.61 11.04
N PHE A 186 21.29 -5.28 11.62
CA PHE A 186 20.77 -4.98 12.97
C PHE A 186 20.67 -6.24 13.83
N GLY A 187 21.71 -7.09 13.78
CA GLY A 187 21.77 -8.33 14.55
C GLY A 187 21.78 -8.11 16.07
N ASP A 188 22.32 -6.97 16.53
CA ASP A 188 22.42 -6.61 17.95
C ASP A 188 21.22 -5.78 18.46
N ALA A 189 20.18 -5.60 17.62
CA ALA A 189 19.01 -4.83 17.99
C ALA A 189 18.30 -5.42 19.22
N THR A 190 18.11 -4.60 20.26
CA THR A 190 17.39 -5.02 21.46
C THR A 190 15.87 -4.94 21.28
N SER A 191 15.13 -5.73 22.06
CA SER A 191 13.65 -5.70 22.08
C SER A 191 13.10 -4.29 22.34
N SER A 192 13.71 -3.56 23.28
CA SER A 192 13.32 -2.20 23.63
C SER A 192 13.45 -1.25 22.44
N ASN A 193 14.63 -1.23 21.84
CA ASN A 193 14.94 -0.41 20.66
C ASN A 193 14.01 -0.71 19.49
N ALA A 194 13.74 -1.99 19.24
CA ALA A 194 12.85 -2.43 18.18
C ALA A 194 11.40 -1.96 18.40
N TRP A 195 10.87 -2.06 19.62
CA TRP A 195 9.54 -1.51 19.94
C TRP A 195 9.49 0.01 19.83
N THR A 196 10.53 0.72 20.28
CA THR A 196 10.62 2.17 20.12
C THR A 196 10.58 2.57 18.64
N PHE A 197 11.40 1.94 17.80
CA PHE A 197 11.41 2.19 16.36
C PHE A 197 10.05 1.89 15.72
N PHE A 198 9.43 0.76 16.07
CA PHE A 198 8.12 0.39 15.56
C PHE A 198 7.03 1.41 15.92
N ILE A 199 6.96 1.81 17.18
CA ILE A 199 5.95 2.77 17.67
C ILE A 199 6.12 4.14 16.98
N VAL A 200 7.35 4.65 16.91
CA VAL A 200 7.64 5.93 16.22
C VAL A 200 7.23 5.85 14.75
N SER A 201 7.56 4.74 14.08
CA SER A 201 7.16 4.50 12.68
C SER A 201 5.65 4.51 12.51
N VAL A 202 4.91 3.78 13.37
CA VAL A 202 3.44 3.72 13.34
C VAL A 202 2.82 5.09 13.56
N VAL A 203 3.36 5.91 14.45
CA VAL A 203 2.86 7.28 14.69
C VAL A 203 3.03 8.15 13.44
N ILE A 204 4.20 8.14 12.80
CA ILE A 204 4.45 8.88 11.56
C ILE A 204 3.48 8.44 10.45
N ILE A 205 3.33 7.13 10.28
CA ILE A 205 2.42 6.52 9.31
C ILE A 205 0.98 6.95 9.59
N ALA A 206 0.54 6.90 10.84
CA ALA A 206 -0.81 7.28 11.24
C ALA A 206 -1.09 8.76 10.95
N VAL A 207 -0.15 9.66 11.23
CA VAL A 207 -0.30 11.10 10.94
C VAL A 207 -0.51 11.35 9.44
N LEU A 208 0.31 10.74 8.59
CA LEU A 208 0.16 10.85 7.13
C LEU A 208 -1.18 10.27 6.65
N GLN A 209 -1.55 9.11 7.18
CA GLN A 209 -2.83 8.48 6.86
C GLN A 209 -4.00 9.39 7.24
N ILE A 210 -4.05 9.92 8.47
CA ILE A 210 -5.10 10.83 8.96
C ILE A 210 -5.17 12.10 8.10
N ASN A 211 -4.02 12.62 7.68
CA ASN A 211 -3.94 13.76 6.78
C ASN A 211 -4.55 13.47 5.41
N ALA A 212 -4.21 12.35 4.77
CA ALA A 212 -4.78 11.93 3.49
C ALA A 212 -6.29 11.66 3.54
N LEU A 213 -6.82 11.26 4.71
CA LEU A 213 -8.26 11.10 4.95
C LEU A 213 -9.00 12.45 5.06
N GLY A 214 -8.28 13.57 5.07
CA GLY A 214 -8.84 14.91 5.24
C GLY A 214 -9.30 15.19 6.67
N LEU A 215 -8.86 14.41 7.66
CA LEU A 215 -9.16 14.66 9.06
C LEU A 215 -8.34 15.83 9.64
N LEU A 216 -7.27 16.23 8.94
CA LEU A 216 -6.51 17.45 9.22
C LEU A 216 -6.85 18.53 8.20
N GLY A 217 -7.88 19.33 8.47
CA GLY A 217 -8.23 20.50 7.64
C GLY A 217 -9.04 20.21 6.36
N GLY A 218 -9.63 19.01 6.23
CA GLY A 218 -10.51 18.65 5.11
C GLY A 218 -9.78 18.16 3.84
N THR A 219 -10.54 17.92 2.78
CA THR A 219 -10.05 17.37 1.49
C THR A 219 -9.95 18.40 0.36
N ALA A 220 -10.32 19.65 0.65
CA ALA A 220 -10.29 20.74 -0.31
C ALA A 220 -8.86 21.07 -0.74
N ALA A 221 -8.66 21.45 -2.00
CA ALA A 221 -7.33 21.82 -2.53
C ALA A 221 -6.73 23.08 -1.87
N THR A 222 -7.53 23.85 -1.13
CA THR A 222 -7.06 24.99 -0.32
C THR A 222 -6.29 24.55 0.93
N ASN A 223 -6.42 23.29 1.35
CA ASN A 223 -5.68 22.74 2.48
C ASN A 223 -4.22 22.48 2.10
N LYS A 224 -3.31 23.36 2.57
CA LYS A 224 -1.87 23.27 2.29
C LYS A 224 -1.22 21.98 2.79
N LEU A 225 -1.80 21.33 3.81
CA LEU A 225 -1.27 20.06 4.33
C LEU A 225 -1.40 18.92 3.30
N LEU A 226 -2.24 19.07 2.27
CA LEU A 226 -2.42 18.07 1.22
C LEU A 226 -1.37 18.16 0.10
N TRP A 227 -0.38 19.06 0.21
CA TRP A 227 0.70 19.20 -0.76
C TRP A 227 1.31 17.85 -1.22
N PRO A 228 1.57 16.86 -0.35
CA PRO A 228 2.09 15.56 -0.77
C PRO A 228 1.23 14.84 -1.80
N TYR A 229 -0.07 15.09 -1.85
CA TYR A 229 -1.02 14.33 -2.68
C TYR A 229 -1.48 15.09 -3.92
N GLU A 230 -1.24 16.41 -4.00
CA GLU A 230 -1.78 17.25 -5.08
C GLU A 230 -1.21 16.89 -6.46
N SER A 231 -0.01 16.32 -6.50
CA SER A 231 0.57 15.83 -7.75
C SER A 231 1.29 14.50 -7.56
N HIS A 232 1.43 13.74 -8.64
CA HIS A 232 2.21 12.50 -8.63
C HIS A 232 3.70 12.76 -8.34
N LYS A 233 4.23 13.93 -8.72
CA LYS A 233 5.61 14.35 -8.42
C LYS A 233 5.80 14.62 -6.94
N ASN A 234 4.86 15.33 -6.31
CA ASN A 234 4.89 15.60 -4.87
C ASN A 234 4.77 14.29 -4.08
N ALA A 235 3.90 13.38 -4.54
CA ALA A 235 3.74 12.06 -3.91
C ALA A 235 5.01 11.22 -4.04
N LEU A 236 5.73 11.32 -5.17
CA LEU A 236 7.02 10.66 -5.35
C LEU A 236 8.09 11.22 -4.40
N ILE A 237 8.17 12.55 -4.26
CA ILE A 237 9.08 13.20 -3.31
C ILE A 237 8.73 12.78 -1.88
N ALA A 238 7.45 12.85 -1.49
CA ALA A 238 7.00 12.49 -0.15
C ALA A 238 7.23 10.99 0.15
N GLY A 239 7.05 10.11 -0.83
CA GLY A 239 7.39 8.68 -0.71
C GLY A 239 8.88 8.46 -0.44
N GLY A 240 9.76 9.12 -1.20
CA GLY A 240 11.20 9.08 -0.98
C GLY A 240 11.62 9.66 0.38
N VAL A 241 11.04 10.79 0.79
CA VAL A 241 11.31 11.41 2.10
C VAL A 241 10.85 10.51 3.24
N LEU A 242 9.65 9.92 3.16
CA LEU A 242 9.17 9.00 4.19
C LEU A 242 10.09 7.79 4.31
N TRP A 243 10.48 7.18 3.19
CA TRP A 243 11.44 6.09 3.18
C TRP A 243 12.76 6.48 3.84
N LEU A 244 13.35 7.62 3.46
CA LEU A 244 14.61 8.10 4.03
C LEU A 244 14.50 8.34 5.53
N VAL A 245 13.42 8.97 6.00
CA VAL A 245 13.18 9.23 7.42
C VAL A 245 13.07 7.92 8.20
N LEU A 246 12.26 6.97 7.73
CA LEU A 246 12.10 5.68 8.42
C LEU A 246 13.40 4.87 8.40
N TRP A 247 14.14 4.87 7.29
CA TRP A 247 15.42 4.18 7.20
C TRP A 247 16.45 4.78 8.16
N LEU A 248 16.61 6.11 8.19
CA LEU A 248 17.49 6.78 9.15
C LEU A 248 17.08 6.49 10.60
N LEU A 249 15.78 6.49 10.90
CA LEU A 249 15.28 6.09 12.22
C LEU A 249 15.68 4.66 12.58
N SER A 250 15.67 3.73 11.62
CA SER A 250 16.16 2.37 11.87
C SER A 250 17.66 2.33 12.14
N GLU A 251 18.47 3.13 11.43
CA GLU A 251 19.92 3.24 11.69
C GLU A 251 20.21 3.80 13.10
N PHE A 252 19.44 4.79 13.57
CA PHE A 252 19.69 5.39 14.89
C PHE A 252 19.15 4.57 16.06
N LEU A 253 18.06 3.82 15.85
CA LEU A 253 17.38 3.11 16.93
C LEU A 253 17.76 1.64 16.99
N LEU A 254 18.08 0.99 15.88
CA LEU A 254 18.35 -0.46 15.84
C LEU A 254 19.84 -0.82 15.83
N ALA A 255 20.72 0.12 15.48
CA ALA A 255 22.17 -0.08 15.53
C ALA A 255 22.73 -0.05 16.97
#